data_AF-A0A367KMN0-F1
#
_entry.id   AF-A0A367KMN0-F1
#
_cell.length_a   1.000
_cell.length_b   1.000
_cell.length_c   1.000
_cell.angle_alpha   90.00
_cell.angle_beta   90.00
_cell.angle_gamma   90.00
#
_symmetry.space_group_name_H-M   'P 1'
#
loop_
_entity.id
_entity.type
_entity.pdbx_description
1 polymer ?
#
loop_
_entity_poly.entity_id
_entity_poly.type
_entity_poly.pdbx_seq_one_letter_code
_entity_poly.pdbx_strand_id
1 'polypeptide(L)'
;MALRLLTKGAAVAAARPAMIASRQAVRASAIRGFTTQTEEPKQKANSLLDALPGNSIVSKTGYVTGATGLAAFLISKEIYILNEETLVLIASTGLLGVLLKYLREPFTNMANEHINRIKNILVQAREDHKSAVQERIDEVGQMKDLVDVTKALFELSRETAQLEAEAFELKQKVAVASEVKTTLDSWVRHEANIREREQKQLAAYLIEKVNKELQDPKVQQEILDQAIVDIQNVAKSA
;
A
#
# COMPACT_ATOMS: atom_id res chain seq x y z
N MET A 1 -36.50 -33.64 -4.96
CA MET A 1 -37.54 -34.13 -4.03
C MET A 1 -38.68 -33.13 -4.04
N ALA A 2 -39.87 -33.61 -4.43
CA ALA A 2 -41.24 -33.06 -4.32
C ALA A 2 -41.44 -31.59 -3.91
N LEU A 3 -42.03 -30.75 -4.77
CA LEU A 3 -43.48 -30.55 -4.96
C LEU A 3 -44.17 -29.87 -3.76
N ARG A 4 -44.69 -28.65 -3.98
CA ARG A 4 -46.06 -28.26 -3.59
C ARG A 4 -46.46 -26.89 -4.18
N LEU A 5 -47.35 -26.97 -5.17
CA LEU A 5 -48.31 -25.94 -5.55
C LEU A 5 -49.41 -25.85 -4.47
N LEU A 6 -49.85 -24.63 -4.15
CA LEU A 6 -51.18 -24.29 -3.60
C LEU A 6 -51.33 -22.76 -3.74
N THR A 7 -51.95 -22.22 -4.79
CA THR A 7 -53.38 -21.91 -5.01
C THR A 7 -54.11 -21.17 -3.88
N LYS A 8 -54.94 -20.19 -4.31
CA LYS A 8 -55.93 -19.35 -3.61
C LYS A 8 -55.36 -17.98 -3.18
N GLY A 9 -55.73 -16.83 -3.75
CA GLY A 9 -57.01 -16.45 -4.34
C GLY A 9 -57.99 -16.04 -3.24
N ALA A 10 -57.88 -14.81 -2.72
CA ALA A 10 -58.91 -14.18 -1.89
C ALA A 10 -58.72 -12.64 -1.83
N ALA A 11 -59.68 -11.94 -2.44
CA ALA A 11 -60.23 -10.61 -2.13
C ALA A 11 -59.29 -9.46 -1.70
N VAL A 12 -59.16 -8.50 -2.61
CA VAL A 12 -58.83 -7.09 -2.34
C VAL A 12 -59.92 -6.51 -1.43
N ALA A 13 -59.60 -6.33 -0.15
CA ALA A 13 -60.41 -5.49 0.75
C ALA A 13 -59.97 -4.04 0.57
N ALA A 14 -60.80 -3.26 -0.13
CA ALA A 14 -60.66 -1.82 -0.27
C ALA A 14 -60.88 -1.14 1.09
N ALA A 15 -59.79 -0.82 1.79
CA ALA A 15 -59.83 0.05 2.97
C ALA A 15 -59.85 1.51 2.51
N ARG A 16 -61.04 2.10 2.47
CA ARG A 16 -61.23 3.56 2.40
C ARG A 16 -60.76 4.18 3.72
N PRO A 17 -59.83 5.14 3.75
CA PRO A 17 -59.67 5.98 4.92
C PRO A 17 -60.84 6.97 4.97
N ALA A 18 -61.69 6.81 5.96
CA ALA A 18 -62.70 7.81 6.32
C ALA A 18 -61.97 9.05 6.84
N MET A 19 -62.02 10.15 6.08
CA MET A 19 -61.60 11.46 6.56
C MET A 19 -62.59 11.95 7.61
N ILE A 20 -62.23 11.78 8.88
CA ILE A 20 -62.87 12.50 9.98
C ILE A 20 -62.40 13.95 9.88
N ALA A 21 -63.29 14.82 9.40
CA ALA A 21 -63.10 16.25 9.41
C ALA A 21 -63.09 16.77 10.86
N SER A 22 -61.91 16.80 11.48
CA SER A 22 -61.71 17.64 12.66
C SER A 22 -61.69 19.09 12.19
N ARG A 23 -62.79 19.79 12.44
CA ARG A 23 -62.84 21.27 12.36
C ARG A 23 -61.94 21.81 13.46
N GLN A 24 -60.63 21.84 13.23
CA GLN A 24 -59.74 22.72 13.98
C GLN A 24 -60.03 24.14 13.53
N ALA A 25 -60.69 24.89 14.40
CA ALA A 25 -60.79 26.33 14.28
C ALA A 25 -59.38 26.88 14.07
N VAL A 26 -59.12 27.44 12.89
CA VAL A 26 -57.94 28.24 12.62
C VAL A 26 -58.05 29.47 13.52
N ARG A 27 -57.52 29.34 14.74
CA ARG A 27 -57.08 30.51 15.48
C ARG A 27 -56.02 31.14 14.60
N ALA A 28 -56.35 32.23 13.93
CA ALA A 28 -55.38 33.13 13.36
C ALA A 28 -54.51 33.62 14.51
N SER A 29 -53.45 32.88 14.81
CA SER A 29 -52.28 33.42 15.46
C SER A 29 -51.75 34.45 14.48
N ALA A 30 -52.18 35.70 14.66
CA ALA A 30 -51.42 36.85 14.23
C ALA A 30 -50.05 36.73 14.93
N ILE A 31 -49.13 36.01 14.29
CA ILE A 31 -47.71 36.07 14.59
C ILE A 31 -47.34 37.50 14.22
N ARG A 32 -47.44 38.39 15.20
CA ARG A 32 -46.67 39.62 15.23
C ARG A 32 -45.21 39.19 15.17
N GLY A 33 -44.67 39.12 13.96
CA GLY A 33 -43.24 39.04 13.73
C GLY A 33 -42.61 40.36 14.14
N PHE A 34 -42.41 40.54 15.45
CA PHE A 34 -41.52 41.55 16.01
C PHE A 34 -40.35 40.83 16.66
N THR A 35 -39.30 40.60 15.88
CA THR A 35 -37.90 40.74 16.32
C THR A 35 -36.98 40.46 15.13
N THR A 36 -36.96 41.38 14.17
CA THR A 36 -35.64 41.81 13.67
C THR A 36 -35.19 42.86 14.66
N GLN A 37 -33.94 42.82 15.11
CA GLN A 37 -33.28 43.97 15.69
C GLN A 37 -33.68 45.19 14.87
N THR A 38 -34.18 46.24 15.52
CA THR A 38 -34.37 47.53 14.87
C THR A 38 -32.98 48.03 14.55
N GLU A 39 -32.38 47.56 13.46
CA GLU A 39 -31.15 48.14 12.96
C GLU A 39 -31.46 49.62 12.77
N GLU A 40 -30.69 50.47 13.45
CA GLU A 40 -30.17 51.70 12.89
C GLU A 40 -30.87 52.15 11.60
N PRO A 41 -31.93 52.99 11.52
CA PRO A 41 -32.43 53.44 10.21
C PRO A 41 -31.31 54.01 9.32
N LYS A 42 -30.27 54.56 9.95
CA LYS A 42 -29.00 54.96 9.33
C LYS A 42 -28.23 53.78 8.70
N GLN A 43 -28.13 52.65 9.38
CA GLN A 43 -27.40 51.47 8.91
C GLN A 43 -28.10 50.81 7.71
N LYS A 44 -29.44 50.71 7.74
CA LYS A 44 -30.22 50.23 6.59
C LYS A 44 -30.11 51.18 5.39
N ALA A 45 -30.23 52.49 5.62
CA ALA A 45 -30.06 53.48 4.55
C ALA A 45 -28.68 53.39 3.90
N ASN A 46 -27.62 53.20 4.70
CA ASN A 46 -26.26 53.00 4.19
C ASN A 46 -26.16 51.72 3.35
N SER A 47 -26.75 50.59 3.81
CA SER A 47 -26.75 49.34 3.02
C SER A 47 -27.46 49.47 1.66
N LEU A 48 -28.51 50.30 1.57
CA LEU A 48 -29.21 50.57 0.33
C LEU A 48 -28.40 51.47 -0.61
N LEU A 49 -27.69 52.45 -0.06
CA LEU A 49 -26.76 53.29 -0.82
C LEU A 49 -25.56 52.47 -1.32
N ASP A 50 -25.08 51.52 -0.53
CA ASP A 50 -23.95 50.66 -0.88
C ASP A 50 -24.30 49.67 -1.99
N ALA A 51 -25.55 49.20 -2.06
CA ALA A 51 -26.05 48.34 -3.14
C ALA A 51 -26.14 49.03 -4.51
N LEU A 52 -26.11 50.38 -4.56
CA LEU A 52 -26.11 51.12 -5.83
C LEU A 52 -24.74 51.10 -6.51
N PRO A 53 -24.68 50.93 -7.84
CA PRO A 53 -23.43 50.91 -8.58
C PRO A 53 -22.72 52.27 -8.51
N GLY A 54 -21.45 52.26 -8.10
CA GLY A 54 -20.61 53.46 -8.02
C GLY A 54 -19.81 53.52 -6.72
N ASN A 55 -18.55 53.93 -6.83
CA ASN A 55 -17.59 53.95 -5.71
C ASN A 55 -17.52 55.33 -4.99
N SER A 56 -18.33 56.31 -5.40
CA SER A 56 -18.33 57.67 -4.84
C SER A 56 -19.69 58.02 -4.23
N ILE A 57 -19.67 58.66 -3.06
CA ILE A 57 -20.85 59.15 -2.33
C ILE A 57 -21.65 60.14 -3.19
N VAL A 58 -20.95 60.97 -3.99
CA VAL A 58 -21.59 61.93 -4.90
C VAL A 58 -22.39 61.21 -5.98
N SER A 59 -21.86 60.10 -6.53
CA SER A 59 -22.57 59.29 -7.52
C SER A 59 -23.77 58.57 -6.91
N LYS A 60 -23.63 57.98 -5.71
CA LYS A 60 -24.72 57.30 -5.01
C LYS A 60 -25.88 58.27 -4.68
N THR A 61 -25.56 59.44 -4.14
CA THR A 61 -26.55 60.50 -3.88
C THR A 61 -27.12 61.06 -5.18
N GLY A 62 -26.31 61.15 -6.23
CA GLY A 62 -26.71 61.58 -7.58
C GLY A 62 -27.74 60.64 -8.20
N TYR A 63 -27.58 59.32 -8.06
CA TYR A 63 -28.57 58.35 -8.55
C TYR A 63 -29.89 58.42 -7.78
N VAL A 64 -29.84 58.47 -6.45
CA VAL A 64 -31.06 58.54 -5.62
C VAL A 64 -31.81 59.85 -5.87
N THR A 65 -31.10 60.98 -5.82
CA THR A 65 -31.68 62.31 -6.05
C THR A 65 -32.15 62.47 -7.49
N GLY A 66 -31.37 61.98 -8.45
CA GLY A 66 -31.72 62.01 -9.87
C GLY A 66 -32.95 61.17 -10.19
N ALA A 67 -33.02 59.92 -9.69
CA ALA A 67 -34.18 59.06 -9.89
C ALA A 67 -35.44 59.63 -9.23
N THR A 68 -35.32 60.12 -7.99
CA THR A 68 -36.45 60.72 -7.26
C THR A 68 -36.91 62.01 -7.94
N GLY A 69 -35.98 62.85 -8.40
CA GLY A 69 -36.27 64.09 -9.13
C GLY A 69 -36.93 63.83 -10.47
N LEU A 70 -36.47 62.83 -11.23
CA LEU A 70 -37.10 62.42 -12.49
C LEU A 70 -38.50 61.85 -12.26
N ALA A 71 -38.69 61.00 -11.24
CA ALA A 71 -40.01 60.46 -10.90
C ALA A 71 -40.98 61.58 -10.51
N ALA A 72 -40.55 62.51 -9.66
CA ALA A 72 -41.34 63.68 -9.26
C ALA A 72 -41.66 64.58 -10.45
N PHE A 73 -40.71 64.78 -11.37
CA PHE A 73 -40.92 65.57 -12.58
C PHE A 73 -41.95 64.93 -13.52
N LEU A 74 -41.85 63.62 -13.76
CA LEU A 74 -42.80 62.89 -14.62
C LEU A 74 -44.23 62.92 -14.10
N ILE A 75 -44.40 62.83 -12.78
CA ILE A 75 -45.71 62.94 -12.12
C ILE A 75 -46.19 64.40 -12.13
N SER A 76 -45.33 65.35 -11.75
CA SER A 76 -45.70 66.76 -11.63
C SER A 76 -46.04 67.42 -12.97
N LYS A 77 -45.47 66.95 -14.08
CA LYS A 77 -45.75 67.46 -15.43
C LYS A 77 -46.77 66.60 -16.18
N GLU A 78 -47.35 65.59 -15.53
CA GLU A 78 -48.30 64.63 -16.14
C GLU A 78 -47.76 63.98 -17.42
N ILE A 79 -46.43 63.92 -17.57
CA ILE A 79 -45.78 63.23 -18.69
C ILE A 79 -46.04 61.72 -18.57
N TYR A 80 -46.18 61.24 -17.33
CA TYR A 80 -46.66 59.89 -17.05
C TYR A 80 -48.08 59.95 -16.47
N ILE A 81 -49.04 59.40 -17.21
CA ILE A 81 -50.46 59.37 -16.84
C ILE A 81 -50.76 58.05 -16.15
N LEU A 82 -51.25 58.12 -14.91
CA LEU A 82 -51.67 56.94 -14.14
C LEU A 82 -52.97 56.37 -14.71
N ASN A 83 -52.86 55.44 -15.64
CA ASN A 83 -53.97 54.68 -16.20
C ASN A 83 -54.03 53.23 -15.63
N GLU A 84 -55.07 52.48 -15.98
CA GLU A 84 -55.25 51.06 -15.65
C GLU A 84 -54.06 50.16 -16.03
N GLU A 85 -53.35 50.48 -17.11
CA GLU A 85 -52.15 49.76 -17.54
C GLU A 85 -50.97 49.90 -16.55
N THR A 86 -50.95 50.95 -15.73
CA THR A 86 -49.89 51.13 -14.72
C THR A 86 -49.98 50.10 -13.60
N LEU A 87 -51.21 49.65 -13.26
CA LEU A 87 -51.44 48.55 -12.32
C LEU A 87 -50.95 47.23 -12.92
N VAL A 88 -51.21 47.00 -14.21
CA VAL A 88 -50.71 45.84 -14.96
C VAL A 88 -49.17 45.83 -15.00
N LEU A 89 -48.53 46.98 -15.24
CA LEU A 89 -47.08 47.12 -15.24
C LEU A 89 -46.48 46.76 -13.87
N ILE A 90 -47.03 47.30 -12.78
CA ILE A 90 -46.56 47.00 -11.42
C ILE A 90 -46.73 45.52 -11.09
N ALA A 91 -47.89 44.94 -11.42
CA ALA A 91 -48.16 43.51 -11.18
C ALA A 91 -47.22 42.60 -12.01
N SER A 92 -47.01 42.91 -13.30
CA SER A 92 -46.11 42.18 -14.19
C SER A 92 -44.65 42.28 -13.71
N THR A 93 -44.20 43.48 -13.33
CA THR A 93 -42.84 43.69 -12.81
C THR A 93 -42.63 42.97 -11.48
N GLY A 94 -43.63 43.00 -10.59
CA GLY A 94 -43.62 42.25 -9.33
C GLY A 94 -43.52 40.74 -9.56
N LEU A 95 -44.34 40.20 -10.47
CA LEU A 95 -44.29 38.79 -10.86
C LEU A 95 -42.93 38.41 -11.45
N LEU A 96 -42.41 39.19 -12.39
CA LEU A 96 -41.10 38.96 -13.00
C LEU A 96 -39.98 39.02 -11.96
N GLY A 97 -40.04 39.95 -11.01
CA GLY A 97 -39.06 40.04 -9.93
C GLY A 97 -39.04 38.79 -9.04
N VAL A 98 -40.21 38.28 -8.68
CA VAL A 98 -40.34 37.03 -7.91
C VAL A 98 -39.86 35.83 -8.72
N LEU A 99 -40.27 35.74 -9.98
CA LEU A 99 -39.89 34.66 -10.89
C LEU A 99 -38.37 34.63 -11.14
N LEU A 100 -37.76 35.78 -11.38
CA LEU A 100 -36.30 35.90 -11.51
C LEU A 100 -35.59 35.45 -10.23
N LYS A 101 -36.10 35.83 -9.05
CA LYS A 101 -35.51 35.41 -7.77
C LYS A 101 -35.51 33.89 -7.61
N TYR A 102 -36.62 33.23 -7.94
CA TYR A 102 -36.75 31.77 -7.79
C TYR A 102 -36.08 30.96 -8.89
N LEU A 103 -36.03 31.47 -10.12
CA LEU A 103 -35.43 30.75 -11.25
C LEU A 103 -33.93 30.96 -11.37
N ARG A 104 -33.39 32.09 -10.88
CA ARG A 104 -31.96 32.40 -11.01
C ARG A 104 -31.06 31.30 -10.46
N GLU A 105 -31.30 30.87 -9.23
CA GLU A 105 -30.47 29.87 -8.55
C GLU A 105 -30.45 28.51 -9.27
N PRO A 106 -31.59 27.86 -9.58
CA PRO A 106 -31.57 26.58 -10.30
C PRO A 106 -30.95 26.68 -11.69
N PHE A 107 -31.18 27.77 -12.43
CA PHE A 107 -30.52 27.97 -13.73
C PHE A 107 -29.01 28.12 -13.59
N THR A 108 -28.53 28.90 -12.61
CA THR A 108 -27.08 29.03 -12.39
C THR A 108 -26.44 27.73 -11.95
N ASN A 109 -27.10 26.95 -11.10
CA ASN A 109 -26.59 25.65 -10.65
C ASN A 109 -26.52 24.65 -11.80
N MET A 110 -27.57 24.59 -12.63
CA MET A 110 -27.59 23.74 -13.83
C MET A 110 -26.46 24.11 -14.82
N ALA A 111 -26.26 25.42 -15.06
CA ALA A 111 -25.20 25.90 -15.93
C ALA A 111 -23.80 25.55 -15.38
N ASN A 112 -23.57 25.80 -14.09
CA ASN A 112 -22.31 25.48 -13.42
C ASN A 112 -22.02 23.97 -13.43
N GLU A 113 -23.04 23.13 -13.18
CA GLU A 113 -22.89 21.68 -13.22
C GLU A 113 -22.52 21.18 -14.62
N HIS A 114 -23.15 21.73 -15.67
CA HIS A 114 -22.81 21.40 -17.04
C HIS A 114 -21.36 21.79 -17.39
N ILE A 115 -20.94 23.01 -17.02
CA ILE A 115 -19.56 23.48 -17.22
C ILE A 115 -18.57 22.58 -16.47
N ASN A 116 -18.87 22.24 -15.21
CA ASN A 116 -18.00 21.40 -14.39
C ASN A 116 -17.89 19.97 -14.95
N ARG A 117 -18.98 19.38 -15.46
CA ARG A 117 -18.94 18.07 -16.14
C ARG A 117 -17.99 18.09 -17.34
N ILE A 118 -18.13 19.07 -18.23
CA ILE A 118 -17.27 19.20 -19.41
C ILE A 118 -15.81 19.39 -18.99
N LYS A 119 -15.57 20.28 -18.03
CA LYS A 119 -14.22 20.55 -17.53
C LYS A 119 -13.59 19.29 -16.93
N ASN A 120 -14.34 18.53 -16.12
CA ASN A 120 -13.85 17.32 -15.49
C ASN A 120 -13.50 16.25 -16.52
N ILE A 121 -14.35 16.03 -17.54
CA ILE A 121 -14.06 15.09 -18.63
C ILE A 121 -12.79 15.51 -19.39
N LEU A 122 -12.62 16.80 -19.66
CA LEU A 122 -11.44 17.30 -20.39
C LEU A 122 -10.15 17.16 -19.58
N VAL A 123 -10.21 17.42 -18.27
CA VAL A 123 -9.06 17.26 -17.36
C VAL A 123 -8.71 15.77 -17.22
N GLN A 124 -9.73 14.93 -16.99
CA GLN A 124 -9.56 13.49 -16.89
C GLN A 124 -8.98 12.89 -18.17
N ALA A 125 -9.51 13.24 -19.34
CA ALA A 125 -8.98 12.76 -20.62
C ALA A 125 -7.50 13.16 -20.84
N ARG A 126 -7.09 14.33 -20.37
CA ARG A 126 -5.69 14.76 -20.42
C ARG A 126 -4.81 13.94 -19.48
N GLU A 127 -5.29 13.67 -18.27
CA GLU A 127 -4.59 12.86 -17.28
C GLU A 127 -4.48 11.40 -17.73
N ASP A 128 -5.56 10.81 -18.22
CA ASP A 128 -5.59 9.46 -18.78
C ASP A 128 -4.63 9.34 -19.98
N HIS A 129 -4.62 10.32 -20.88
CA HIS A 129 -3.67 10.33 -22.01
C HIS A 129 -2.22 10.45 -21.53
N LYS A 130 -1.95 11.29 -20.52
CA LYS A 130 -0.61 11.41 -19.93
C LYS A 130 -0.18 10.09 -19.28
N SER A 131 -1.08 9.43 -18.56
CA SER A 131 -0.82 8.14 -17.92
C SER A 131 -0.56 7.05 -18.97
N ALA A 132 -1.38 6.96 -20.01
CA ALA A 132 -1.20 5.99 -21.08
C ALA A 132 0.13 6.19 -21.83
N VAL A 133 0.52 7.44 -22.10
CA VAL A 133 1.82 7.74 -22.71
C VAL A 133 2.96 7.37 -21.76
N GLN A 134 2.84 7.64 -20.46
CA GLN A 134 3.85 7.26 -19.48
C GLN A 134 4.02 5.73 -19.39
N GLU A 135 2.92 4.98 -19.34
CA GLU A 135 2.94 3.51 -19.33
C GLU A 135 3.66 2.95 -20.56
N ARG A 136 3.40 3.52 -21.74
CA ARG A 136 4.11 3.13 -22.97
C ARG A 136 5.60 3.49 -22.96
N ILE A 137 5.96 4.63 -22.36
CA ILE A 137 7.37 5.00 -22.17
C ILE A 137 8.06 3.99 -21.24
N ASP A 138 7.41 3.59 -20.15
CA ASP A 138 7.97 2.64 -19.19
C ASP A 138 8.11 1.24 -19.81
N GLU A 139 7.13 0.79 -20.58
CA GLU A 139 7.17 -0.48 -21.32
C GLU A 139 8.31 -0.50 -22.37
N VAL A 140 8.43 0.55 -23.18
CA VAL A 140 9.52 0.68 -24.15
C VAL A 140 10.87 0.86 -23.44
N GLY A 141 10.88 1.51 -22.27
CA GLY A 141 12.05 1.64 -21.41
C GLY A 141 12.61 0.27 -20.99
N GLN A 142 11.76 -0.68 -20.63
CA GLN A 142 12.17 -2.06 -20.33
C GLN A 142 12.73 -2.78 -21.57
N MET A 143 12.17 -2.49 -22.76
CA MET A 143 12.66 -3.09 -24.01
C MET A 143 14.08 -2.63 -24.37
N LYS A 144 14.50 -1.45 -23.92
CA LYS A 144 15.85 -0.92 -24.15
C LYS A 144 16.94 -1.84 -23.57
N ASP A 145 16.68 -2.42 -22.40
CA ASP A 145 17.68 -3.22 -21.68
C ASP A 145 17.72 -4.69 -22.16
N LEU A 146 16.79 -5.12 -23.00
CA LEU A 146 16.72 -6.51 -23.50
C LEU A 146 17.96 -6.93 -24.29
N VAL A 147 18.59 -5.99 -25.01
CA VAL A 147 19.80 -6.29 -25.78
C VAL A 147 20.96 -6.66 -24.85
N ASP A 148 21.13 -5.93 -23.75
CA ASP A 148 22.22 -6.18 -22.81
C ASP A 148 21.93 -7.40 -21.94
N VAL A 149 20.68 -7.62 -21.51
CA VAL A 149 20.26 -8.86 -20.83
C VAL A 149 20.50 -10.08 -21.71
N THR A 150 20.22 -9.99 -23.02
CA THR A 150 20.44 -11.12 -23.94
C THR A 150 21.92 -11.42 -24.11
N LYS A 151 22.78 -10.39 -24.24
CA LYS A 151 24.24 -10.59 -24.26
C LYS A 151 24.74 -11.23 -22.97
N ALA A 152 24.29 -10.73 -21.83
CA ALA A 152 24.65 -11.28 -20.52
C ALA A 152 24.21 -12.75 -20.39
N LEU A 153 23.05 -13.13 -20.94
CA LEU A 153 22.61 -14.54 -20.94
C LEU A 153 23.53 -15.43 -21.78
N PHE A 154 23.99 -14.95 -22.94
CA PHE A 154 24.97 -15.69 -23.75
C PHE A 154 26.35 -15.76 -23.09
N GLU A 155 26.81 -14.68 -22.46
CA GLU A 155 28.05 -14.66 -21.68
C GLU A 155 27.97 -15.65 -20.51
N LEU A 156 26.89 -15.60 -19.73
CA LEU A 156 26.62 -16.56 -18.65
C LEU A 156 26.64 -18.00 -19.14
N SER A 157 26.04 -18.28 -20.31
CA SER A 157 26.05 -19.63 -20.88
C SER A 157 27.47 -20.11 -21.25
N ARG A 158 28.33 -19.20 -21.75
CA ARG A 158 29.73 -19.52 -22.09
C ARG A 158 30.58 -19.71 -20.85
N GLU A 159 30.42 -18.84 -19.86
CA GLU A 159 31.10 -18.94 -18.56
C GLU A 159 30.71 -20.22 -17.83
N THR A 160 29.42 -20.57 -17.84
CA THR A 160 28.94 -21.82 -17.24
C THR A 160 29.59 -23.04 -17.89
N ALA A 161 29.65 -23.09 -19.22
CA ALA A 161 30.29 -24.19 -19.93
C ALA A 161 31.80 -24.28 -19.63
N GLN A 162 32.50 -23.15 -19.51
CA GLN A 162 33.92 -23.11 -19.15
C GLN A 162 34.14 -23.60 -17.70
N LEU A 163 33.35 -23.10 -16.76
CA LEU A 163 33.43 -23.50 -15.35
C LEU A 163 33.08 -24.97 -15.14
N GLU A 164 32.12 -25.51 -15.89
CA GLU A 164 31.80 -26.94 -15.86
C GLU A 164 32.96 -27.80 -16.36
N ALA A 165 33.63 -27.39 -17.44
CA ALA A 165 34.80 -28.08 -17.96
C ALA A 165 35.97 -28.07 -16.96
N GLU A 166 36.29 -26.90 -16.39
CA GLU A 166 37.34 -26.76 -15.37
C GLU A 166 37.02 -27.57 -14.11
N ALA A 167 35.78 -27.52 -13.64
CA ALA A 167 35.32 -28.30 -12.49
C ALA A 167 35.41 -29.81 -12.76
N PHE A 168 35.12 -30.25 -13.99
CA PHE A 168 35.25 -31.65 -14.38
C PHE A 168 36.72 -32.11 -14.38
N GLU A 169 37.63 -31.32 -14.95
CA GLU A 169 39.07 -31.63 -14.92
C GLU A 169 39.61 -31.69 -13.49
N LEU A 170 39.27 -30.72 -12.65
CA LEU A 170 39.68 -30.68 -11.25
C LEU A 170 39.14 -31.89 -10.48
N LYS A 171 37.87 -32.26 -10.68
CA LYS A 171 37.28 -33.46 -10.09
C LYS A 171 38.04 -34.72 -10.52
N GLN A 172 38.40 -34.84 -11.80
CA GLN A 172 39.15 -36.00 -12.29
C GLN A 172 40.55 -36.08 -11.69
N LYS A 173 41.26 -34.94 -11.59
CA LYS A 173 42.58 -34.86 -10.92
C LYS A 173 42.49 -35.25 -9.44
N VAL A 174 41.48 -34.77 -8.72
CA VAL A 174 41.26 -35.10 -7.30
C VAL A 174 40.87 -36.57 -7.13
N ALA A 175 40.02 -37.12 -8.01
CA ALA A 175 39.66 -38.54 -7.98
C ALA A 175 40.90 -39.44 -8.12
N VAL A 176 41.73 -39.19 -9.13
CA VAL A 176 42.99 -39.93 -9.31
C VAL A 176 43.93 -39.78 -8.12
N ALA A 177 44.11 -38.56 -7.60
CA ALA A 177 44.93 -38.33 -6.41
C ALA A 177 44.40 -39.08 -5.17
N SER A 178 43.07 -39.17 -5.01
CA SER A 178 42.44 -39.88 -3.91
C SER A 178 42.59 -41.40 -4.01
N GLU A 179 42.52 -41.96 -5.23
CA GLU A 179 42.77 -43.38 -5.47
C GLU A 179 44.22 -43.73 -5.19
N VAL A 180 45.18 -42.94 -5.72
CA VAL A 180 46.61 -43.14 -5.45
C VAL A 180 46.90 -43.05 -3.96
N LYS A 181 46.37 -42.04 -3.25
CA LYS A 181 46.51 -41.93 -1.80
C LYS A 181 45.95 -43.16 -1.09
N THR A 182 44.75 -43.61 -1.45
CA THR A 182 44.12 -44.78 -0.83
C THR A 182 44.96 -46.04 -1.02
N THR A 183 45.54 -46.24 -2.21
CA THR A 183 46.46 -47.36 -2.44
C THR A 183 47.70 -47.24 -1.56
N LEU A 184 48.34 -46.06 -1.48
CA LEU A 184 49.53 -45.84 -0.67
C LEU A 184 49.25 -46.04 0.83
N ASP A 185 48.13 -45.51 1.33
CA ASP A 185 47.68 -45.70 2.71
C ASP A 185 47.45 -47.19 3.01
N SER A 186 46.95 -47.97 2.04
CA SER A 186 46.82 -49.43 2.18
C SER A 186 48.17 -50.15 2.29
N TRP A 187 49.18 -49.73 1.52
CA TRP A 187 50.54 -50.27 1.57
C TRP A 187 51.20 -49.94 2.91
N VAL A 188 51.10 -48.69 3.37
CA VAL A 188 51.63 -48.27 4.68
C VAL A 188 50.96 -49.05 5.81
N ARG A 189 49.63 -49.22 5.75
CA ARG A 189 48.90 -50.03 6.74
C ARG A 189 49.34 -51.50 6.70
N HIS A 190 49.55 -52.06 5.52
CA HIS A 190 50.05 -53.43 5.37
C HIS A 190 51.46 -53.59 5.97
N GLU A 191 52.36 -52.65 5.71
CA GLU A 191 53.71 -52.64 6.28
C GLU A 191 53.68 -52.50 7.80
N ALA A 192 52.89 -51.57 8.34
CA ALA A 192 52.71 -51.41 9.78
C ALA A 192 52.20 -52.70 10.44
N ASN A 193 51.22 -53.37 9.83
CA ASN A 193 50.70 -54.66 10.31
C ASN A 193 51.77 -55.77 10.27
N ILE A 194 52.62 -55.81 9.24
CA ILE A 194 53.73 -56.78 9.16
C ILE A 194 54.72 -56.51 10.29
N ARG A 195 55.18 -55.27 10.44
CA ARG A 195 56.12 -54.89 11.50
C ARG A 195 55.57 -55.22 12.89
N GLU A 196 54.28 -54.95 13.13
CA GLU A 196 53.63 -55.28 14.40
C GLU A 196 53.55 -56.82 14.62
N ARG A 197 53.26 -57.60 13.58
CA ARG A 197 53.26 -59.07 13.67
C ARG A 197 54.66 -59.63 13.93
N GLU A 198 55.68 -59.13 13.25
CA GLU A 198 57.08 -59.52 13.46
C GLU A 198 57.51 -59.18 14.87
N GLN A 199 57.19 -57.98 15.37
CA GLN A 199 57.47 -57.59 16.76
C GLN A 199 56.76 -58.51 17.76
N LYS A 200 55.48 -58.87 17.53
CA LYS A 200 54.75 -59.83 18.38
C LYS A 200 55.36 -61.23 18.33
N GLN A 201 55.78 -61.71 17.17
CA GLN A 201 56.42 -63.01 17.01
C GLN A 201 57.80 -63.04 17.69
N LEU A 202 58.61 -62.00 17.50
CA LEU A 202 59.91 -61.84 18.17
C LEU A 202 59.74 -61.75 19.69
N ALA A 203 58.76 -60.98 20.18
CA ALA A 203 58.46 -60.90 21.60
C ALA A 203 58.01 -62.27 22.16
N ALA A 204 57.10 -62.98 21.48
CA ALA A 204 56.67 -64.31 21.90
C ALA A 204 57.83 -65.31 21.92
N TYR A 205 58.70 -65.31 20.89
CA TYR A 205 59.88 -66.16 20.82
C TYR A 205 60.89 -65.85 21.94
N LEU A 206 61.14 -64.56 22.21
CA LEU A 206 62.02 -64.14 23.31
C LEU A 206 61.44 -64.54 24.67
N ILE A 207 60.13 -64.34 24.90
CA ILE A 207 59.46 -64.77 26.13
C ILE A 207 59.55 -66.29 26.30
N GLU A 208 59.33 -67.08 25.24
CA GLU A 208 59.45 -68.54 25.30
C GLU A 208 60.90 -68.99 25.56
N LYS A 209 61.88 -68.37 24.90
CA LYS A 209 63.31 -68.67 25.10
C LYS A 209 63.75 -68.34 26.52
N VAL A 210 63.38 -67.17 27.05
CA VAL A 210 63.68 -66.77 28.44
C VAL A 210 63.00 -67.74 29.42
N ASN A 211 61.73 -68.11 29.20
CA ASN A 211 61.07 -69.10 30.06
C ASN A 211 61.76 -70.48 30.03
N LYS A 212 62.30 -70.92 28.88
CA LYS A 212 63.10 -72.16 28.78
C LYS A 212 64.44 -72.04 29.50
N GLU A 213 65.18 -70.94 29.29
CA GLU A 213 66.45 -70.67 29.98
C GLU A 213 66.27 -70.56 31.51
N LEU A 214 65.14 -70.02 31.99
CA LEU A 214 64.79 -70.00 33.42
C LEU A 214 64.46 -71.38 34.00
N GLN A 215 64.12 -72.37 33.18
CA GLN A 215 63.91 -73.76 33.61
C GLN A 215 65.22 -74.55 33.67
N ASP A 216 66.32 -74.05 33.10
CA ASP A 216 67.61 -74.71 33.15
C ASP A 216 68.22 -74.64 34.57
N PRO A 217 68.63 -75.77 35.15
CA PRO A 217 69.07 -75.84 36.55
C PRO A 217 70.36 -75.06 36.82
N LYS A 218 71.19 -74.82 35.80
CA LYS A 218 72.43 -74.03 35.91
C LYS A 218 72.13 -72.55 36.12
N VAL A 219 71.18 -72.01 35.35
CA VAL A 219 70.77 -70.61 35.45
C VAL A 219 70.01 -70.37 36.75
N GLN A 220 69.20 -71.33 37.22
CA GLN A 220 68.55 -71.24 38.52
C GLN A 220 69.54 -71.18 39.69
N GLN A 221 70.64 -71.95 39.62
CA GLN A 221 71.71 -71.88 40.63
C GLN A 221 72.43 -70.53 40.58
N GLU A 222 72.78 -70.03 39.40
CA GLU A 222 73.41 -68.71 39.24
C GLU A 222 72.50 -67.58 39.76
N ILE A 223 71.18 -67.64 39.51
CA ILE A 223 70.21 -66.67 40.05
C ILE A 223 70.12 -66.78 41.58
N LEU A 224 70.15 -67.99 42.14
CA LEU A 224 70.15 -68.20 43.61
C LEU A 224 71.41 -67.63 44.26
N ASP A 225 72.57 -67.87 43.65
CA ASP A 225 73.85 -67.34 44.11
C ASP A 225 73.87 -65.81 44.04
N GLN A 226 73.37 -65.23 42.94
CA GLN A 226 73.23 -63.78 42.78
C GLN A 226 72.23 -63.19 43.78
N ALA A 227 71.10 -63.86 44.03
CA ALA A 227 70.12 -63.43 45.04
C ALA A 227 70.69 -63.47 46.46
N ILE A 228 71.54 -64.46 46.79
CA ILE A 228 72.27 -64.51 48.07
C ILE A 228 73.24 -63.33 48.17
N VAL A 229 73.95 -62.99 47.10
CA VAL A 229 74.83 -61.82 47.06
C VAL A 229 74.03 -60.52 47.23
N ASP A 230 72.89 -60.39 46.56
CA ASP A 230 72.04 -59.20 46.65
C ASP A 230 71.41 -59.07 48.05
N ILE A 231 70.99 -60.16 48.68
CA ILE A 231 70.55 -60.16 50.09
C ILE A 231 71.70 -59.79 51.01
N GLN A 232 72.92 -60.31 50.78
CA GLN A 232 74.09 -59.91 51.57
C GLN A 232 74.42 -58.41 51.40
N ASN A 233 74.20 -57.85 50.23
CA ASN A 233 74.42 -56.42 49.98
C ASN A 233 73.32 -55.57 50.63
N VAL A 234 72.05 -55.98 50.54
CA VAL A 234 70.93 -55.32 51.24
C VAL A 234 71.11 -55.40 52.75
N ALA A 235 71.51 -56.56 53.30
CA ALA A 235 71.78 -56.77 54.72
C ALA A 235 73.05 -56.04 55.22
N LYS A 236 73.98 -55.66 54.34
CA LYS A 236 75.10 -54.76 54.67
C LYS A 236 74.71 -53.28 54.60
N SER A 237 73.61 -52.96 53.93
CA SER A 237 73.08 -51.61 53.78
C SER A 237 71.92 -51.27 54.73
N ALA A 238 71.45 -52.25 55.51
CA ALA A 238 70.48 -52.11 56.61
C ALA A 238 71.21 -52.22 57.96
#